data_AF-A0A843SPT6-F1
#
_entry.id   AF-A0A843SPT6-F1
#
_cell.length_a   1.000
_cell.length_b   1.000
_cell.length_c   1.000
_cell.angle_alpha   90.00
_cell.angle_beta   90.00
_cell.angle_gamma   90.00
#
_symmetry.space_group_name_H-M   'P 1'
#
loop_
_entity.id
_entity.type
_entity.pdbx_description
1 polymer ?
#
loop_
_entity_poly.entity_id
_entity_poly.type
_entity_poly.pdbx_seq_one_letter_code
_entity_poly.pdbx_strand_id
1 'polypeptide(L)'
;MRAGPFADRLLPFAVSFAVTCIFFINLCAWIFECGCRSLWAGADALCNVHVADSRHCPFCSRGTLGYAAVMIAVSVPQAAVSAWTRWSRATRVLMCLLLFPASMVIAGLLLGAYDGYW
;
A
#
# COMPACT_ATOMS: atom_id res chain seq x y z
N MET A 1 -2.06 -20.32 -24.44
CA MET A 1 -1.52 -19.06 -24.97
C MET A 1 -0.42 -18.57 -24.04
N ARG A 2 0.84 -18.47 -24.51
CA ARG A 2 1.92 -17.86 -23.69
C ARG A 2 1.77 -16.35 -23.81
N ALA A 3 1.72 -15.65 -22.68
CA ALA A 3 1.69 -14.20 -22.66
C ALA A 3 2.96 -13.64 -23.31
N GLY A 4 2.86 -12.48 -23.98
CA GLY A 4 4.03 -11.83 -24.57
C GLY A 4 5.06 -11.40 -23.50
N PRO A 5 6.32 -11.13 -23.89
CA PRO A 5 7.40 -10.79 -22.96
C PRO A 5 7.11 -9.56 -22.09
N PHE A 6 6.24 -8.66 -22.56
CA PHE A 6 5.80 -7.49 -21.80
C PHE A 6 4.79 -7.86 -20.71
N ALA A 7 3.81 -8.71 -21.02
CA ALA A 7 2.79 -9.18 -20.08
C ALA A 7 3.42 -10.03 -18.95
N ASP A 8 4.42 -10.86 -19.27
CA ASP A 8 5.20 -11.60 -18.27
C ASP A 8 6.02 -10.67 -17.33
N ARG A 9 6.33 -9.45 -17.77
CA ARG A 9 7.01 -8.45 -16.94
C ARG A 9 6.07 -7.63 -16.07
N LEU A 10 4.80 -7.53 -16.41
CA LEU A 10 3.82 -6.75 -15.63
C LEU A 10 2.97 -7.60 -14.69
N LEU A 11 2.85 -8.91 -14.94
CA LEU A 11 2.03 -9.80 -14.11
C LEU A 11 2.37 -9.73 -12.60
N PRO A 12 3.65 -9.77 -12.16
CA PRO A 12 3.96 -9.67 -10.73
C PRO A 12 3.52 -8.35 -10.10
N PHE A 13 3.71 -7.24 -10.83
CA PHE A 13 3.20 -5.94 -10.41
C PHE A 13 1.68 -5.94 -10.32
N ALA A 14 0.96 -6.41 -11.35
CA ALA A 14 -0.51 -6.44 -11.34
C ALA A 14 -1.08 -7.26 -10.16
N VAL A 15 -0.49 -8.42 -9.87
CA VAL A 15 -0.89 -9.27 -8.73
C VAL A 15 -0.64 -8.55 -7.41
N SER A 16 0.56 -8.01 -7.22
CA SER A 16 0.91 -7.32 -5.96
C SER A 16 0.12 -6.02 -5.77
N PHE A 17 -0.12 -5.26 -6.84
CA PHE A 17 -0.93 -4.04 -6.81
C PHE A 17 -2.38 -4.33 -6.43
N ALA A 18 -2.97 -5.42 -6.95
CA ALA A 18 -4.30 -5.86 -6.54
C ALA A 18 -4.36 -6.18 -5.04
N VAL A 19 -3.34 -6.87 -4.51
CA VAL A 19 -3.20 -7.15 -3.08
C VAL A 19 -3.05 -5.84 -2.28
N THR A 20 -2.21 -4.91 -2.74
CA THR A 20 -2.08 -3.58 -2.13
C THR A 20 -3.45 -2.90 -2.04
N CYS A 21 -4.20 -2.81 -3.13
CA CYS A 21 -5.52 -2.17 -3.14
C CYS A 21 -6.51 -2.84 -2.17
N ILE A 22 -6.49 -4.18 -2.09
CA ILE A 22 -7.41 -4.93 -1.22
C ILE A 22 -7.07 -4.73 0.27
N PHE A 23 -5.79 -4.68 0.63
CA PHE A 23 -5.33 -4.71 2.02
C PHE A 23 -4.75 -3.38 2.53
N PHE A 24 -4.70 -2.32 1.70
CA PHE A 24 -4.15 -1.02 2.07
C PHE A 24 -4.77 -0.50 3.37
N ILE A 25 -6.11 -0.50 3.43
CA ILE A 25 -6.86 0.05 4.57
C ILE A 25 -6.66 -0.82 5.82
N ASN A 26 -6.61 -2.15 5.68
CA ASN A 26 -6.33 -3.05 6.79
C ASN A 26 -4.96 -2.77 7.41
N LEU A 27 -3.94 -2.56 6.58
CA LEU A 27 -2.59 -2.32 7.07
C LEU A 27 -2.45 -0.91 7.65
N CYS A 28 -3.11 0.10 7.06
CA CYS A 28 -3.22 1.44 7.64
C CYS A 28 -3.85 1.39 9.05
N ALA A 29 -4.96 0.67 9.19
CA ALA A 29 -5.64 0.48 10.47
C ALA A 29 -4.76 -0.25 11.50
N TRP A 30 -3.95 -1.21 11.06
CA TRP A 30 -3.01 -1.90 11.93
C TRP A 30 -1.84 -1.01 12.38
N ILE A 31 -1.28 -0.19 11.50
CA ILE A 31 -0.15 0.71 11.83
C ILE A 31 -0.57 1.82 12.79
N PHE A 32 -1.74 2.42 12.56
CA PHE A 32 -2.14 3.66 13.23
C PHE A 32 -3.31 3.50 14.19
N GLU A 33 -3.91 2.31 14.30
CA GLU A 33 -5.12 2.06 15.11
C GLU A 33 -6.27 3.02 14.76
N CYS A 34 -6.35 3.45 13.50
CA CYS A 34 -7.21 4.56 13.05
C CYS A 34 -8.70 4.21 12.86
N GLY A 35 -9.13 2.99 13.21
CA GLY A 35 -10.53 2.53 13.12
C GLY A 35 -11.03 2.15 11.72
N CYS A 36 -10.30 2.53 10.66
CA CYS A 36 -10.48 2.04 9.29
C CYS A 36 -10.67 0.49 9.27
N ARG A 37 -11.61 -0.04 8.48
CA ARG A 37 -11.88 -1.49 8.37
C ARG A 37 -11.61 -2.03 6.97
N SER A 38 -11.77 -3.34 6.76
CA SER A 38 -11.59 -3.93 5.42
C SER A 38 -12.56 -3.33 4.40
N LEU A 39 -12.22 -3.41 3.10
CA LEU A 39 -13.09 -2.98 2.00
C LEU A 39 -14.52 -3.54 2.08
N TRP A 40 -14.66 -4.74 2.64
CA TRP A 40 -15.94 -5.44 2.78
C TRP A 40 -16.70 -5.10 4.07
N ALA A 41 -16.16 -4.22 4.92
CA ALA A 41 -16.68 -3.90 6.25
C ALA A 41 -16.76 -2.38 6.49
N GLY A 42 -17.10 -1.59 5.47
CA GLY A 42 -17.25 -0.14 5.58
C GLY A 42 -15.94 0.65 5.49
N ALA A 43 -14.83 -0.01 5.13
CA ALA A 43 -13.59 0.58 4.60
C ALA A 43 -13.16 1.93 5.23
N ASP A 44 -13.20 2.99 4.43
CA ASP A 44 -12.89 4.38 4.75
C ASP A 44 -14.01 5.07 5.52
N ALA A 45 -15.28 4.72 5.30
CA ALA A 45 -16.44 5.34 5.96
C ALA A 45 -16.42 5.24 7.50
N LEU A 46 -15.72 4.24 8.05
CA LEU A 46 -15.53 4.07 9.50
C LEU A 46 -14.20 4.63 10.03
N CYS A 47 -13.43 5.29 9.17
CA CYS A 47 -12.10 5.77 9.52
C CYS A 47 -12.14 7.07 10.32
N ASN A 48 -11.15 7.24 11.19
CA ASN A 48 -11.04 8.41 12.06
C ASN A 48 -10.91 9.75 11.32
N VAL A 49 -10.52 9.74 10.03
CA VAL A 49 -10.51 10.96 9.20
C VAL A 49 -11.89 11.64 9.10
N HIS A 50 -12.97 10.91 9.37
CA HIS A 50 -14.34 11.44 9.39
C HIS A 50 -14.83 11.88 10.78
N VAL A 51 -14.01 11.75 11.82
CA VAL A 51 -14.36 12.05 13.21
C VAL A 51 -13.59 13.29 13.68
N ALA A 52 -14.30 14.40 13.89
CA ALA A 52 -13.73 15.75 14.08
C ALA A 52 -12.68 15.85 15.21
N ASP A 53 -12.86 15.11 16.31
CA ASP A 53 -11.98 15.20 17.50
C ASP A 53 -11.09 13.96 17.68
N SER A 54 -10.78 13.27 16.59
CA SER A 54 -9.93 12.08 16.62
C SER A 54 -8.53 12.34 16.03
N ARG A 55 -7.55 11.54 16.45
CA ARG A 55 -6.19 11.64 15.92
C ARG A 55 -6.12 11.06 14.50
N HIS A 56 -6.19 11.90 13.48
CA HIS A 56 -6.24 11.44 12.09
C HIS A 56 -4.95 10.74 11.64
N CYS A 57 -5.07 9.62 10.91
CA CYS A 57 -3.90 8.88 10.46
C CYS A 57 -3.06 9.69 9.43
N PRO A 58 -1.71 9.63 9.50
CA PRO A 58 -0.83 10.39 8.60
C PRO A 58 -1.02 10.12 7.10
N PHE A 59 -1.53 8.93 6.75
CA PHE A 59 -1.76 8.55 5.35
C PHE A 59 -2.93 9.30 4.73
N CYS A 60 -4.02 9.46 5.47
CA CYS A 60 -5.28 9.99 4.94
C CYS A 60 -5.59 11.42 5.42
N SER A 61 -4.92 11.92 6.47
CA SER A 61 -5.11 13.27 7.02
C SER A 61 -4.86 14.40 6.01
N ARG A 62 -4.08 14.12 4.96
CA ARG A 62 -3.76 15.03 3.84
C ARG A 62 -4.70 14.86 2.64
N GLY A 63 -5.84 14.19 2.84
CA GLY A 63 -6.78 13.84 1.78
C GLY A 63 -6.16 12.98 0.68
N THR A 64 -6.65 13.14 -0.55
CA THR A 64 -6.24 12.32 -1.71
C THR A 64 -4.74 12.41 -2.00
N LEU A 65 -4.10 13.55 -1.72
CA LEU A 65 -2.67 13.72 -1.98
C LEU A 65 -1.81 12.83 -1.07
N GLY A 66 -2.14 12.75 0.22
CA GLY A 66 -1.45 11.86 1.16
C GLY A 66 -1.59 10.39 0.76
N TYR A 67 -2.83 9.98 0.46
CA TYR A 67 -3.12 8.64 -0.02
C TYR A 67 -2.35 8.30 -1.31
N ALA A 68 -2.38 9.19 -2.31
CA ALA A 68 -1.68 8.98 -3.57
C ALA A 68 -0.16 8.89 -3.38
N ALA A 69 0.42 9.73 -2.52
CA ALA A 69 1.85 9.69 -2.22
C ALA A 69 2.29 8.35 -1.62
N VAL A 70 1.52 7.81 -0.66
CA VAL A 70 1.79 6.49 -0.07
C VAL A 70 1.61 5.38 -1.10
N MET A 71 0.54 5.43 -1.89
CA MET A 71 0.30 4.45 -2.97
C MET A 71 1.44 4.44 -3.99
N ILE A 72 1.98 5.60 -4.36
CA ILE A 72 3.15 5.71 -5.24
C ILE A 72 4.39 5.12 -4.56
N ALA A 73 4.65 5.47 -3.29
CA ALA A 73 5.79 4.97 -2.53
C ALA A 73 5.79 3.44 -2.39
N VAL A 74 4.61 2.82 -2.33
CA VAL A 74 4.42 1.37 -2.33
C VAL A 74 4.55 0.77 -3.73
N SER A 75 3.92 1.39 -4.74
CA SER A 75 3.79 0.81 -6.07
C SER A 75 5.06 0.92 -6.92
N VAL A 76 5.85 1.99 -6.75
CA VAL A 76 7.11 2.20 -7.50
C VAL A 76 8.11 1.07 -7.28
N PRO A 77 8.46 0.66 -6.04
CA PRO A 77 9.39 -0.45 -5.86
C PRO A 77 8.81 -1.79 -6.36
N GLN A 78 7.50 -2.03 -6.25
CA GLN A 78 6.85 -3.21 -6.84
C GLN A 78 7.00 -3.21 -8.38
N ALA A 79 6.72 -2.08 -9.03
CA ALA A 79 6.86 -1.92 -10.46
C ALA A 79 8.33 -2.08 -10.91
N ALA A 80 9.28 -1.52 -10.16
CA ALA A 80 10.72 -1.65 -10.43
C ALA A 80 11.19 -3.11 -10.33
N VAL A 81 10.84 -3.82 -9.25
CA VAL A 81 11.18 -5.24 -9.09
C VAL A 81 10.54 -6.07 -10.19
N SER A 82 9.29 -5.77 -10.54
CA SER A 82 8.63 -6.43 -11.65
C SER A 82 9.34 -6.14 -12.98
N ALA A 83 9.62 -4.89 -13.35
CA ALA A 83 10.08 -4.57 -14.70
C ALA A 83 11.58 -4.85 -14.94
N TRP A 84 12.43 -4.69 -13.92
CA TRP A 84 13.87 -4.56 -14.11
C TRP A 84 14.71 -5.74 -13.59
N THR A 85 14.16 -6.61 -12.74
CA THR A 85 14.93 -7.75 -12.22
C THR A 85 14.94 -8.92 -13.20
N ARG A 86 16.05 -9.68 -13.21
CA ARG A 86 16.21 -10.91 -14.02
C ARG A 86 15.81 -12.18 -13.26
N TRP A 87 15.15 -12.04 -12.11
CA TRP A 87 14.74 -13.16 -11.27
C TRP A 87 13.62 -13.98 -11.91
N SER A 88 13.41 -15.19 -11.37
CA SER A 88 12.27 -16.03 -11.75
C SER A 88 10.94 -15.30 -11.50
N ARG A 89 9.89 -15.66 -12.26
CA ARG A 89 8.55 -15.07 -12.09
C ARG A 89 8.03 -15.23 -10.66
N ALA A 90 8.22 -16.41 -10.06
CA ALA A 90 7.79 -16.68 -8.69
C ALA A 90 8.51 -15.77 -7.68
N THR A 91 9.82 -15.61 -7.82
CA THR A 91 10.61 -14.71 -6.97
C THR A 91 10.14 -13.27 -7.12
N ARG A 92 9.85 -12.80 -8.35
CA ARG A 92 9.34 -11.45 -8.59
C ARG A 92 7.99 -11.21 -7.94
N VAL A 93 7.05 -12.17 -8.04
CA VAL A 93 5.75 -12.10 -7.36
C VAL A 93 5.94 -12.01 -5.86
N LEU A 94 6.72 -12.92 -5.27
CA LEU A 94 6.98 -12.93 -3.83
C LEU A 94 7.57 -11.59 -3.36
N MET A 95 8.57 -11.07 -4.07
CA MET A 95 9.22 -9.81 -3.72
C MET A 95 8.26 -8.63 -3.84
N CYS A 96 7.46 -8.56 -4.90
CA CYS A 96 6.45 -7.49 -5.02
C CYS A 96 5.39 -7.57 -3.91
N LEU A 97 4.98 -8.78 -3.50
CA LEU A 97 4.06 -8.99 -2.39
C LEU A 97 4.66 -8.55 -1.05
N LEU A 98 5.94 -8.83 -0.80
CA LEU A 98 6.65 -8.41 0.42
C LEU A 98 6.92 -6.91 0.46
N LEU A 99 7.11 -6.28 -0.69
CA LEU A 99 7.29 -4.83 -0.79
C LEU A 99 6.06 -4.05 -0.35
N PHE A 100 4.85 -4.62 -0.46
CA PHE A 100 3.64 -3.95 0.04
C PHE A 100 3.72 -3.64 1.55
N PRO A 101 3.78 -4.64 2.45
CA PRO A 101 3.83 -4.38 3.87
C PRO A 101 5.12 -3.65 4.28
N ALA A 102 6.25 -3.96 3.64
CA ALA A 102 7.51 -3.30 3.95
C ALA A 102 7.47 -1.79 3.66
N SER A 103 7.05 -1.39 2.46
CA SER A 103 6.95 0.02 2.08
C SER A 103 5.90 0.77 2.89
N MET A 104 4.77 0.13 3.20
CA MET A 104 3.73 0.71 4.06
C MET A 104 4.22 0.96 5.48
N VAL A 105 4.92 0.00 6.09
CA VAL A 105 5.50 0.18 7.43
C VAL A 105 6.54 1.30 7.42
N ILE A 106 7.43 1.33 6.43
CA ILE A 106 8.43 2.40 6.30
C ILE A 106 7.76 3.76 6.15
N ALA A 107 6.81 3.90 5.21
CA ALA A 107 6.07 5.14 5.03
C ALA A 107 5.31 5.54 6.30
N GLY A 108 4.73 4.55 6.99
CA GLY A 108 4.00 4.73 8.25
C GLY A 108 4.88 5.30 9.34
N LEU A 109 6.04 4.67 9.56
CA LEU A 109 7.05 5.09 10.53
C LEU A 109 7.56 6.51 10.24
N LEU A 110 7.88 6.81 8.97
CA LEU A 110 8.37 8.13 8.58
C LEU A 110 7.32 9.22 8.76
N LEU A 111 6.10 9.00 8.26
CA LEU A 111 5.03 10.00 8.33
C LEU A 111 4.50 10.18 9.75
N GLY A 112 4.35 9.09 10.51
CA GLY A 112 3.91 9.21 11.89
C GLY A 112 4.95 9.86 12.80
N ALA A 113 6.26 9.66 12.56
CA ALA A 113 7.30 10.42 13.26
C ALA A 113 7.25 11.91 12.90
N TYR A 114 7.09 12.21 11.61
CA TYR A 114 7.00 13.59 11.11
C TYR A 114 5.78 14.33 11.66
N ASP A 115 4.64 13.64 11.77
CA ASP A 115 3.38 14.21 12.26
C ASP A 115 3.23 14.17 13.79
N GLY A 116 4.20 13.60 14.52
CA GLY A 116 4.08 13.37 15.96
C GLY A 116 2.86 12.50 16.28
N TYR A 117 2.63 11.44 15.49
CA TYR A 117 1.53 10.49 15.69
C TYR A 117 1.79 9.49 16.84
N TRP A 118 2.99 9.42 17.37
CA TRP A 118 3.30 8.76 18.65
C TRP A 118 4.12 9.70 19.50
#